data_AF-A0A0L0G7X8-F1
#
_entry.id   AF-A0A0L0G7X8-F1
#
_cell.length_a   1.000
_cell.length_b   1.000
_cell.length_c   1.000
_cell.angle_alpha   90.00
_cell.angle_beta   90.00
_cell.angle_gamma   90.00
#
_symmetry.space_group_name_H-M   'P 1'
#
loop_
_entity.id
_entity.type
_entity.pdbx_description
1 polymer ?
#
loop_
_entity_poly.entity_id
_entity_poly.type
_entity_poly.pdbx_seq_one_letter_code
_entity_poly.pdbx_strand_id
1 'polypeptide(L)'
;MSQVTSTLRSTLREINRQNAPQHAAPLRRYLVDLYRNNATVDGDKLREVRVDALDYLAMLRNHNEYKRLFELYYPSDSTENKKIVQSAAKRVGLQAPIEYDPENPTANDPNVYNAARRSHKADQDSAATLEPLRDPK
;
A
#
# COMPACT_ATOMS: atom_id res chain seq x y z
N MET A 1 -16.16 12.63 36.14
CA MET A 1 -16.91 13.27 35.02
C MET A 1 -16.01 13.77 33.88
N SER A 2 -14.89 14.47 34.16
CA SER A 2 -13.96 15.01 33.14
C SER A 2 -13.53 14.00 32.05
N GLN A 3 -13.09 12.81 32.47
CA GLN A 3 -12.50 11.82 31.56
C GLN A 3 -13.50 11.24 30.53
N VAL A 4 -14.75 11.02 30.94
CA VAL A 4 -15.82 10.50 30.06
C VAL A 4 -16.11 11.47 28.91
N THR A 5 -16.18 12.77 29.20
CA THR A 5 -16.38 13.80 28.17
C THR A 5 -15.16 13.96 27.24
N SER A 6 -13.96 13.65 27.72
CA SER A 6 -12.74 13.70 26.92
C SER A 6 -12.69 12.52 25.93
N THR A 7 -13.13 11.33 26.36
CA THR A 7 -13.24 10.16 25.51
C THR A 7 -14.27 10.41 24.42
N LEU A 8 -15.49 10.83 24.77
CA LEU A 8 -16.54 11.16 23.80
C LEU A 8 -16.06 12.15 22.73
N ARG A 9 -15.41 13.25 23.14
CA ARG A 9 -14.87 14.23 22.20
C ARG A 9 -13.83 13.63 21.26
N SER A 10 -12.97 12.75 21.76
CA SER A 10 -11.96 12.05 20.96
C SER A 10 -12.62 11.10 19.96
N THR A 11 -13.62 10.33 20.38
CA THR A 11 -14.35 9.39 19.51
C THR A 11 -15.09 10.13 18.39
N LEU A 12 -15.77 11.24 18.72
CA LEU A 12 -16.47 12.06 17.73
C LEU A 12 -15.51 12.68 16.70
N ARG A 13 -14.29 13.05 17.10
CA ARG A 13 -13.26 13.53 16.18
C ARG A 13 -12.81 12.45 15.21
N GLU A 14 -12.56 11.23 15.69
CA GLU A 14 -12.17 10.12 14.81
C GLU A 14 -13.27 9.72 13.83
N ILE A 15 -14.54 9.73 14.27
CA ILE A 15 -15.67 9.44 13.37
C ILE A 15 -15.76 10.47 12.24
N ASN A 16 -15.61 11.75 12.55
CA ASN A 16 -15.60 12.83 11.55
C ASN A 16 -14.40 12.73 10.61
N ARG A 17 -13.27 12.22 11.09
CA ARG A 17 -12.07 12.02 10.27
C ARG A 17 -12.25 10.88 9.27
N GLN A 18 -12.93 9.80 9.67
CA GLN A 18 -13.07 8.59 8.87
C GLN A 18 -14.26 8.61 7.91
N ASN A 19 -15.34 9.31 8.28
CA ASN A 19 -16.60 9.25 7.57
C ASN A 19 -16.93 10.57 6.88
N ALA A 20 -17.54 10.48 5.70
CA ALA A 20 -18.14 11.65 5.08
C ALA A 20 -19.26 12.23 5.99
N PRO A 21 -19.55 13.55 5.90
CA PRO A 21 -20.48 14.22 6.80
C PRO A 21 -21.87 13.56 6.88
N GLN A 22 -22.33 12.99 5.76
CA GLN A 22 -23.63 12.31 5.65
C GLN A 22 -23.70 11.02 6.48
N HIS A 23 -22.59 10.28 6.56
CA HIS A 23 -22.50 9.03 7.33
C HIS A 23 -22.09 9.27 8.79
N ALA A 24 -21.34 10.35 9.05
CA ALA A 24 -20.92 10.72 10.41
C ALA A 24 -22.08 11.24 11.27
N ALA A 25 -23.02 11.99 10.70
CA ALA A 25 -24.11 12.65 11.42
C ALA A 25 -25.01 11.70 12.26
N PRO A 26 -25.54 10.58 11.74
CA PRO A 26 -26.36 9.66 12.53
C PRO A 26 -25.56 8.98 13.64
N LEU A 27 -24.32 8.54 13.36
CA LEU A 27 -23.43 7.92 14.34
C LEU A 27 -23.09 8.87 15.50
N ARG A 28 -22.85 10.15 15.20
CA ARG A 28 -22.60 11.17 16.23
C ARG A 28 -23.80 11.37 17.15
N ARG A 29 -25.02 11.45 16.59
CA ARG A 29 -26.24 11.60 17.39
C ARG A 29 -26.41 10.41 18.31
N TYR A 30 -26.31 9.19 17.77
CA TYR A 30 -26.39 7.97 18.54
C TYR A 30 -25.40 7.93 19.72
N LEU A 31 -24.13 8.28 19.49
CA LEU A 31 -23.13 8.29 20.58
C LEU A 31 -23.39 9.37 21.62
N VAL A 32 -23.84 10.56 21.20
CA VAL A 32 -24.21 11.63 22.14
C VAL A 32 -25.39 11.19 23.01
N ASP A 33 -26.40 10.56 22.41
CA ASP A 33 -27.57 10.07 23.12
C ASP A 33 -27.21 8.91 24.07
N LEU A 34 -26.36 7.98 23.63
CA LEU A 34 -25.85 6.89 24.46
C LEU A 34 -25.11 7.41 25.70
N TYR A 35 -24.24 8.42 25.53
CA TYR A 35 -23.53 9.02 26.67
C TYR A 35 -24.44 9.82 27.60
N ARG A 36 -25.46 10.50 27.05
CA ARG A 36 -26.45 11.23 27.85
C ARG A 36 -27.31 10.28 28.67
N ASN A 37 -27.78 9.19 28.06
CA ASN A 37 -28.60 8.18 28.72
C ASN A 37 -27.85 7.44 29.83
N ASN A 38 -26.52 7.29 29.67
CA ASN A 38 -25.66 6.67 30.68
C ASN A 38 -25.08 7.66 31.71
N ALA A 39 -25.40 8.95 31.63
CA ALA A 39 -24.85 9.98 32.52
C ALA A 39 -25.41 9.89 33.96
N THR A 40 -26.58 9.28 34.14
CA THR A 40 -27.29 9.17 35.42
C THR A 40 -27.16 7.80 36.09
N VAL A 41 -26.37 6.90 35.50
CA VAL A 41 -26.28 5.49 35.91
C VAL A 41 -25.24 5.31 37.02
N ASP A 42 -25.47 4.33 37.91
CA ASP A 42 -24.57 3.92 38.99
C ASP A 42 -23.10 3.77 38.56
N GLY A 43 -22.18 4.07 39.49
CA GLY A 43 -20.75 4.21 39.23
C GLY A 43 -20.07 3.00 38.59
N ASP A 44 -20.55 1.78 38.81
CA ASP A 44 -19.98 0.56 38.21
C ASP A 44 -20.39 0.39 36.74
N LYS A 45 -21.65 0.66 36.40
CA LYS A 45 -22.09 0.68 34.99
C LYS A 45 -21.43 1.81 34.21
N LEU A 46 -21.18 2.95 34.86
CA LEU A 46 -20.43 4.06 34.25
C LEU A 46 -18.97 3.66 33.94
N ARG A 47 -18.37 2.76 34.72
CA ARG A 47 -17.03 2.21 34.42
C ARG A 47 -17.06 1.31 33.21
N GLU A 48 -18.05 0.43 33.09
CA GLU A 48 -18.23 -0.46 31.95
C GLU A 48 -18.41 0.33 30.65
N VAL A 49 -19.37 1.28 30.62
CA VAL A 49 -19.60 2.16 29.47
C VAL A 49 -18.34 2.95 29.08
N ARG A 50 -17.50 3.29 30.06
CA ARG A 50 -16.24 3.97 29.80
C ARG A 50 -15.20 3.04 29.18
N VAL A 51 -15.13 1.77 29.58
CA VAL A 51 -14.23 0.78 28.98
C VAL A 51 -14.64 0.54 27.53
N ASP A 52 -15.93 0.29 27.27
CA ASP A 52 -16.45 0.08 25.92
C ASP A 52 -16.14 1.26 25.00
N ALA A 53 -16.28 2.49 25.52
CA ALA A 53 -15.94 3.70 24.79
C ALA A 53 -14.45 3.83 24.44
N LEU A 54 -13.56 3.38 25.33
CA LEU A 54 -12.12 3.38 25.09
C LEU A 54 -11.75 2.31 24.07
N ASP A 55 -12.37 1.14 24.14
CA ASP A 55 -12.15 0.05 23.19
C ASP A 55 -12.62 0.44 21.79
N TYR A 56 -13.79 1.06 21.69
CA TYR A 56 -14.28 1.59 20.42
C TYR A 56 -13.37 2.69 19.86
N LEU A 57 -12.86 3.59 20.70
CA LEU A 57 -11.87 4.60 20.28
C LEU A 57 -10.56 3.95 19.80
N ALA A 58 -10.08 2.91 20.49
CA ALA A 58 -8.89 2.17 20.09
C ALA A 58 -9.11 1.47 18.74
N MET A 59 -10.26 0.83 18.55
CA MET A 59 -10.65 0.22 17.28
C MET A 59 -10.62 1.24 16.12
N LEU A 60 -11.22 2.43 16.31
CA LEU A 60 -11.21 3.47 15.28
C LEU A 60 -9.78 3.91 14.93
N ARG A 61 -8.92 4.10 15.92
CA ARG A 61 -7.51 4.49 15.70
C ARG A 61 -6.74 3.38 14.97
N ASN A 62 -6.92 2.14 15.38
CA ASN A 62 -6.27 0.99 14.76
C ASN A 62 -6.73 0.80 13.32
N HIS A 63 -8.00 1.06 13.01
CA HIS A 63 -8.49 1.02 11.64
C HIS A 63 -7.81 2.07 10.75
N ASN A 64 -7.63 3.29 11.26
CA ASN A 64 -6.90 4.34 10.56
C ASN A 64 -5.43 3.97 10.31
N GLU A 65 -4.75 3.42 11.33
CA GLU A 65 -3.36 3.02 11.18
C GLU A 65 -3.23 1.82 10.24
N TYR A 66 -4.14 0.85 10.32
CA TYR A 66 -4.22 -0.26 9.37
C TYR A 66 -4.38 0.26 7.94
N LYS A 67 -5.32 1.17 7.69
CA LYS A 67 -5.53 1.74 6.36
C LYS A 67 -4.28 2.44 5.85
N ARG A 68 -3.61 3.22 6.69
CA ARG A 68 -2.33 3.88 6.36
C ARG A 68 -1.24 2.88 6.02
N LEU A 69 -1.07 1.83 6.81
CA LEU A 69 -0.07 0.79 6.56
C LEU A 69 -0.42 0.00 5.29
N PHE A 70 -1.69 -0.29 5.08
CA PHE A 70 -2.17 -0.96 3.88
C PHE A 70 -1.84 -0.13 2.63
N GLU A 71 -2.13 1.17 2.62
CA GLU A 71 -1.77 2.07 1.52
C GLU A 71 -0.26 2.15 1.29
N LEU A 72 0.55 2.12 2.38
CA LEU A 72 2.00 2.20 2.29
C LEU A 72 2.63 0.93 1.69
N TYR A 73 2.17 -0.24 2.10
CA TYR A 73 2.77 -1.53 1.70
C TYR A 73 2.05 -2.21 0.55
N TYR A 74 0.79 -1.88 0.30
CA TYR A 74 -0.03 -2.41 -0.79
C TYR A 74 -0.68 -1.26 -1.58
N PRO A 75 0.12 -0.42 -2.28
CA PRO A 75 -0.45 0.63 -3.11
C PRO A 75 -1.32 0.01 -4.21
N SER A 76 -2.59 0.39 -4.24
CA SER A 76 -3.57 -0.07 -5.23
C SER A 76 -3.13 0.25 -6.66
N ASP A 77 -2.30 1.29 -6.84
CA ASP A 77 -1.72 1.65 -8.12
C ASP A 77 -0.48 0.81 -8.43
N SER A 78 -0.74 -0.40 -8.94
CA SER A 78 0.27 -1.24 -9.58
C SER A 78 1.04 -0.48 -10.67
N THR A 79 0.43 0.51 -11.33
CA THR A 79 1.07 1.30 -12.39
C THR A 79 2.15 2.24 -11.87
N GLU A 80 1.95 2.88 -10.71
CA GLU A 80 2.94 3.77 -10.13
C GLU A 80 4.13 2.97 -9.55
N ASN A 81 3.83 1.85 -8.90
CA ASN A 81 4.85 0.89 -8.48
C ASN A 81 5.66 0.33 -9.67
N LYS A 82 4.99 -0.04 -10.77
CA LYS A 82 5.66 -0.47 -12.01
C LYS A 82 6.58 0.63 -12.54
N LYS A 83 6.15 1.89 -12.55
CA LYS A 83 6.98 3.03 -12.98
C LYS A 83 8.20 3.23 -12.07
N ILE A 84 8.02 3.11 -10.75
CA ILE A 84 9.12 3.21 -9.78
C ILE A 84 10.14 2.10 -10.05
N VAL A 85 9.69 0.85 -10.18
CA VAL A 85 10.56 -0.31 -10.45
C VAL A 85 11.28 -0.16 -11.79
N GLN A 86 10.59 0.25 -12.85
CA GLN A 86 11.20 0.53 -14.16
C GLN A 86 12.25 1.65 -14.10
N SER A 87 11.94 2.74 -13.38
CA SER A 87 12.87 3.86 -13.23
C SER A 87 14.11 3.48 -12.42
N ALA A 88 13.95 2.66 -11.39
CA ALA A 88 15.03 2.14 -10.57
C ALA A 88 15.93 1.20 -11.38
N ALA A 89 15.34 0.25 -12.11
CA ALA A 89 16.06 -0.69 -12.98
C ALA A 89 16.88 0.06 -14.05
N LYS A 90 16.28 1.06 -14.71
CA LYS A 90 16.96 1.90 -15.71
C LYS A 90 18.17 2.65 -15.14
N ARG A 91 18.09 3.14 -13.89
CA ARG A 91 19.20 3.85 -13.23
C ARG A 91 20.42 2.96 -12.99
N VAL A 92 20.20 1.67 -12.74
CA VAL A 92 21.28 0.69 -12.49
C VAL A 92 21.62 -0.13 -13.74
N GLY A 93 21.08 0.23 -14.91
CA GLY A 93 21.31 -0.50 -16.17
C GLY A 93 20.72 -1.91 -16.20
N LEU A 94 19.78 -2.23 -15.30
CA LEU A 94 19.08 -3.50 -15.25
C LEU A 94 17.73 -3.41 -15.96
N GLN A 95 17.23 -4.54 -16.47
CA GLN A 95 15.85 -4.62 -16.97
C GLN A 95 14.89 -4.86 -15.80
N ALA A 96 13.71 -4.26 -15.87
CA ALA A 96 12.64 -4.54 -14.91
C ALA A 96 12.19 -6.01 -15.03
N PRO A 97 11.74 -6.65 -13.94
CA PRO A 97 11.20 -8.00 -13.99
C PRO A 97 10.05 -8.10 -15.00
N ILE A 98 10.04 -9.16 -15.81
CA ILE A 98 8.98 -9.43 -16.79
C ILE A 98 7.77 -10.01 -16.03
N GLU A 99 6.59 -9.47 -16.29
CA GLU A 99 5.35 -10.00 -15.70
C GLU A 99 5.08 -11.40 -16.23
N TYR A 100 4.75 -12.32 -15.31
CA TYR A 100 4.42 -13.69 -15.68
C TYR A 100 3.14 -13.72 -16.52
N ASP A 101 3.27 -14.19 -17.77
CA ASP A 101 2.16 -14.44 -18.66
C ASP A 101 1.72 -15.91 -18.53
N PRO A 102 0.53 -16.19 -17.96
CA PRO A 102 0.04 -17.55 -17.82
C PRO A 102 -0.27 -18.24 -19.16
N GLU A 103 -0.51 -17.47 -20.22
CA GLU A 103 -0.73 -17.99 -21.59
C GLU A 103 0.60 -18.29 -22.30
N ASN A 104 1.71 -17.72 -21.83
CA ASN A 104 3.05 -17.97 -22.36
C ASN A 104 4.10 -18.15 -21.24
N PRO A 105 4.15 -19.33 -20.60
CA PRO A 105 4.99 -19.57 -19.42
C PRO A 105 6.51 -19.52 -19.70
N THR A 106 6.92 -19.47 -20.98
CA THR A 106 8.33 -19.47 -21.39
C THR A 106 9.02 -18.11 -21.27
N ALA A 107 8.27 -17.02 -21.08
CA ALA A 107 8.83 -15.67 -21.00
C ALA A 107 9.71 -15.41 -19.76
N ASN A 108 9.53 -16.21 -18.70
CA ASN A 108 10.28 -16.09 -17.44
C ASN A 108 11.31 -17.22 -17.22
N ASP A 109 11.62 -17.99 -18.25
CA ASP A 109 12.58 -19.09 -18.15
C ASP A 109 14.03 -18.53 -18.11
N PRO A 110 14.83 -18.79 -17.05
CA PRO A 110 16.18 -18.25 -16.91
C PRO A 110 17.15 -18.67 -18.05
N ASN A 111 16.76 -19.64 -18.88
CA ASN A 111 17.51 -20.05 -20.07
C ASN A 111 17.34 -19.09 -21.26
N VAL A 112 16.22 -18.34 -21.37
CA VAL A 112 15.99 -17.38 -22.47
C VAL A 112 16.87 -16.14 -22.29
N TYR A 113 17.07 -15.70 -21.05
CA TYR A 113 17.97 -14.59 -20.71
C TYR A 113 19.42 -14.87 -21.14
N ASN A 114 19.85 -16.14 -21.05
CA ASN A 114 21.19 -16.57 -21.48
C ASN A 114 21.31 -16.69 -23.00
N ALA A 115 20.22 -16.97 -23.72
CA ALA A 115 20.22 -17.04 -25.18
C ALA A 115 20.37 -15.64 -25.82
N ALA A 116 19.64 -14.63 -25.32
CA ALA A 116 19.75 -13.24 -25.79
C ALA A 116 21.13 -12.60 -25.50
N ARG A 117 21.79 -13.02 -24.40
CA ARG A 117 23.15 -12.60 -24.09
C ARG A 117 24.20 -13.25 -25.00
N ARG A 118 23.94 -14.45 -25.52
CA ARG A 118 24.84 -15.16 -26.45
C ARG A 118 24.77 -14.59 -27.87
N SER A 119 23.60 -14.14 -28.34
CA SER A 119 23.47 -13.50 -29.65
C SER A 119 24.24 -12.18 -29.75
N HIS A 120 24.18 -11.33 -28.70
CA HIS A 120 24.94 -10.08 -28.67
C HIS A 120 26.47 -10.26 -28.64
N LYS A 121 26.97 -11.39 -28.12
CA LYS A 121 28.41 -11.70 -28.15
C LYS A 121 28.85 -12.17 -29.55
N ALA A 122 28.01 -12.92 -30.25
CA ALA A 122 28.29 -13.38 -31.62
C ALA A 122 28.36 -12.23 -32.63
N ASP A 123 27.54 -11.18 -32.45
CA ASP A 123 27.57 -9.99 -33.31
C ASP A 123 28.80 -9.09 -33.05
N GLN A 124 29.41 -9.16 -31.86
CA GLN A 124 30.64 -8.43 -31.56
C GLN A 124 31.90 -9.15 -32.07
N ASP A 125 31.93 -10.48 -32.01
CA ASP A 125 33.07 -11.28 -32.48
C ASP A 125 33.15 -11.35 -34.03
N SER A 126 32.03 -11.16 -34.73
CA SER A 126 31.98 -11.11 -36.20
C SER A 126 32.40 -9.76 -36.80
N ALA A 127 32.48 -8.69 -35.99
CA ALA A 127 33.02 -7.39 -36.41
C ALA A 127 34.56 -7.31 -36.34
N ALA A 128 35.23 -8.29 -35.73
CA ALA A 128 36.69 -8.29 -35.53
C ALA A 128 37.49 -8.95 -36.67
N THR A 129 36.83 -9.53 -37.68
CA THR A 129 37.50 -10.28 -38.77
C THR A 129 37.20 -9.65 -40.14
N LEU A 130 37.85 -8.52 -40.44
CA LEU A 130 38.01 -8.04 -41.81
C LEU A 130 39.51 -7.83 -42.06
N GLU A 131 40.15 -8.79 -42.72
CA GLU A 131 41.52 -8.64 -43.23
C GLU A 131 41.58 -7.53 -44.29
N PRO A 132 42.67 -6.73 -44.35
CA PRO A 132 42.83 -5.73 -45.40
C PRO A 132 43.18 -6.41 -46.74
N LEU A 133 42.32 -6.22 -47.75
CA LEU A 133 42.59 -6.60 -49.14
C LEU A 133 43.92 -6.00 -49.61
N ARG A 134 44.84 -6.85 -50.08
CA ARG A 134 46.04 -6.45 -50.82
C ARG A 134 45.68 -6.05 -52.25
N ASP A 135 46.15 -4.90 -52.68
CA ASP A 135 46.04 -4.39 -54.05
C ASP A 135 46.80 -5.26 -55.07
N PRO A 136 46.27 -5.45 -56.29
CA PRO A 136 46.95 -6.19 -57.35
C PRO A 136 47.97 -5.31 -58.11
N LYS A 137 49.11 -5.90 -58.46
CA LYS A 137 50.03 -5.41 -59.51
C LYS A 137 49.96 -6.33 -60.72
#